data_AF-A0AAE4AW92-F1
#
_entry.id   AF-A0AAE4AW92-F1
#
_cell.length_a   1.000
_cell.length_b   1.000
_cell.length_c   1.000
_cell.angle_alpha   90.00
_cell.angle_beta   90.00
_cell.angle_gamma   90.00
#
_symmetry.space_group_name_H-M   'P 1'
#
loop_
_entity.id
_entity.type
_entity.pdbx_description
1 polymer ?
#
loop_
_entity_poly.entity_id
_entity_poly.type
_entity_poly.pdbx_seq_one_letter_code
_entity_poly.pdbx_strand_id
1 'polypeptide(L)'
;MLRAFRSSSRRKLALLMSGVVGVTLLPVLAQPAVAARPLSEVERTAETGERVEVLAERTEFSQVFAEPSGRFVMESTVVPMHVRHADGSWSETDRDCQENGVTRSC
;
A
#
# COMPACT_ATOMS: atom_id res chain seq x y z
N MET A 1 71.42 40.15 21.64
CA MET A 1 72.02 39.84 22.94
C MET A 1 70.91 39.60 23.95
N LEU A 2 71.03 38.53 24.74
CA LEU A 2 70.05 37.99 25.69
C LEU A 2 69.59 39.00 26.75
N ARG A 3 68.35 38.84 27.23
CA ARG A 3 68.09 38.54 28.66
C ARG A 3 66.64 38.12 28.89
N ALA A 4 66.50 36.94 29.47
CA ALA A 4 65.28 36.41 30.04
C ALA A 4 64.90 37.16 31.32
N PHE A 5 63.60 37.28 31.61
CA PHE A 5 63.11 37.18 32.98
C PHE A 5 61.71 36.59 33.03
N ARG A 6 61.51 35.80 34.08
CA ARG A 6 60.52 34.76 34.32
C ARG A 6 59.30 35.34 35.05
N SER A 7 58.24 34.53 35.11
CA SER A 7 57.21 34.48 36.17
C SER A 7 56.02 35.44 35.99
N SER A 8 54.88 34.92 35.51
CA SER A 8 53.74 34.45 36.34
C SER A 8 53.10 35.57 37.16
N SER A 9 51.88 35.98 36.81
CA SER A 9 50.69 35.39 37.42
C SER A 9 49.39 36.08 36.99
N ARG A 10 48.37 35.22 36.88
CA ARG A 10 46.95 35.47 37.19
C ARG A 10 46.14 36.24 36.16
N ARG A 11 45.62 35.43 35.23
CA ARG A 11 44.24 35.48 34.69
C ARG A 11 43.31 36.36 35.52
N LYS A 12 42.82 37.44 34.92
CA LYS A 12 41.50 38.00 35.24
C LYS A 12 40.67 37.98 33.97
N LEU A 13 39.77 37.01 33.97
CA LEU A 13 38.67 36.81 33.06
C LEU A 13 37.80 38.08 33.06
N ALA A 14 37.58 38.69 31.91
CA ALA A 14 36.63 39.79 31.78
C ALA A 14 36.16 39.95 30.32
N LEU A 15 34.89 39.60 30.15
CA LEU A 15 33.89 40.22 29.26
C LEU A 15 33.81 39.84 27.76
N LEU A 16 32.59 39.36 27.47
CA LEU A 16 31.68 39.72 26.36
C LEU A 16 31.92 39.11 24.97
N MET A 17 30.97 38.28 24.54
CA MET A 17 30.12 38.42 23.34
C MET A 17 29.07 37.30 23.42
N SER A 18 27.85 37.58 23.89
CA SER A 18 26.69 37.98 23.09
C SER A 18 26.42 37.04 21.90
N GLY A 19 25.33 36.27 22.00
CA GLY A 19 24.85 35.38 20.95
C GLY A 19 23.78 34.42 21.44
N VAL A 20 22.63 34.93 21.90
CA VAL A 20 21.44 34.08 22.06
C VAL A 20 20.93 33.77 20.65
N VAL A 21 21.38 32.64 20.10
CA VAL A 21 20.79 32.05 18.89
C VAL A 21 19.41 31.53 19.30
N GLY A 22 18.38 32.33 19.06
CA GLY A 22 16.99 31.90 19.21
C GLY A 22 16.64 30.90 18.12
N VAL A 23 17.02 29.64 18.29
CA VAL A 23 16.46 28.52 17.53
C VAL A 23 15.05 28.32 18.07
N THR A 24 14.05 28.88 17.41
CA THR A 24 12.65 28.57 17.70
C THR A 24 12.41 27.11 17.33
N LEU A 25 12.46 26.25 18.34
CA LEU A 25 11.98 24.87 18.27
C LEU A 25 10.46 24.90 18.08
N LEU A 26 9.99 25.07 16.85
CA LEU A 26 8.62 24.70 16.52
C LEU A 26 8.55 23.17 16.70
N PRO A 27 7.69 22.65 17.59
CA PRO A 27 7.48 21.23 17.63
C PRO A 27 6.85 20.86 16.28
N VAL A 28 7.52 20.01 15.51
CA VAL A 28 6.86 19.25 14.45
C VAL A 28 5.77 18.46 15.15
N LEU A 29 4.53 18.93 15.01
CA LEU A 29 3.38 18.15 15.41
C LEU A 29 3.39 16.94 14.48
N ALA A 30 3.76 15.78 15.02
CA ALA A 30 3.62 14.51 14.34
C ALA A 30 2.14 14.37 13.97
N GLN A 31 1.82 14.61 12.70
CA GLN A 31 0.48 14.42 12.19
C GLN A 31 0.16 12.92 12.32
N PRO A 32 -1.04 12.55 12.78
CA PRO A 32 -1.42 11.14 12.79
C PRO A 32 -1.31 10.63 11.36
N ALA A 33 -0.50 9.58 11.16
CA ALA A 33 -0.43 8.93 9.87
C ALA A 33 -1.81 8.37 9.56
N VAL A 34 -2.49 8.96 8.57
CA VAL A 34 -3.73 8.39 8.03
C VAL A 34 -3.31 7.07 7.39
N ALA A 35 -3.68 5.96 8.04
CA ALA A 35 -3.44 4.64 7.46
C ALA A 35 -4.08 4.61 6.08
N ALA A 36 -3.33 4.14 5.08
CA ALA A 36 -3.86 3.96 3.74
C ALA A 36 -5.11 3.07 3.83
N ARG A 37 -6.23 3.58 3.31
CA ARG A 37 -7.45 2.78 3.17
C ARG A 37 -7.26 1.84 1.98
N PRO A 38 -7.80 0.61 2.03
CA PRO A 38 -7.81 -0.22 0.84
C PRO A 38 -8.56 0.51 -0.27
N LEU A 39 -7.96 0.58 -1.46
CA LEU A 39 -8.60 1.12 -2.65
C LEU A 39 -9.81 0.25 -3.01
N SER A 40 -10.89 0.91 -3.40
CA SER A 40 -12.01 0.26 -4.09
C SER A 40 -11.56 -0.38 -5.39
N GLU A 41 -12.31 -1.36 -5.88
CA GLU A 41 -12.03 -2.00 -7.16
C GLU A 41 -12.02 -0.99 -8.31
N VAL A 42 -12.89 0.02 -8.27
CA VAL A 42 -12.92 1.10 -9.28
C VAL A 42 -11.62 1.92 -9.25
N GLU A 43 -11.16 2.33 -8.08
CA GLU A 43 -9.87 3.05 -7.94
C GLU A 43 -8.71 2.19 -8.44
N ARG A 44 -8.69 0.90 -8.09
CA ARG A 44 -7.66 -0.05 -8.56
C ARG A 44 -7.63 -0.15 -10.08
N THR A 45 -8.79 -0.25 -10.73
CA THR A 45 -8.87 -0.31 -12.20
C THR A 45 -8.43 0.98 -12.87
N ALA A 46 -8.68 2.14 -12.24
CA ALA A 46 -8.23 3.43 -12.74
C ALA A 46 -6.71 3.59 -12.66
N GLU A 47 -6.08 3.00 -11.64
CA GLU A 47 -4.62 3.01 -11.47
C GLU A 47 -3.91 2.02 -12.39
N THR A 48 -4.41 0.78 -12.50
CA THR A 48 -3.74 -0.28 -13.26
C THR A 48 -4.09 -0.25 -14.75
N GLY A 49 -5.25 0.31 -15.11
CA GLY A 49 -5.81 0.18 -16.46
C GLY A 49 -6.32 -1.22 -16.79
N GLU A 50 -6.36 -2.12 -15.81
CA GLU A 50 -6.87 -3.49 -15.95
C GLU A 50 -8.22 -3.61 -15.24
N ARG A 51 -9.11 -4.46 -15.77
CA ARG A 51 -10.35 -4.81 -15.07
C ARG A 51 -10.03 -5.60 -13.80
N VAL A 52 -10.82 -5.36 -12.76
CA VAL A 52 -10.64 -6.00 -11.44
C VAL A 52 -11.97 -6.62 -11.03
N GLU A 53 -11.93 -7.85 -10.55
CA GLU A 53 -13.12 -8.53 -10.06
C GLU A 53 -13.56 -7.99 -8.68
N VAL A 54 -14.87 -7.78 -8.55
CA VAL A 54 -15.54 -7.45 -7.30
C VAL A 54 -15.93 -8.75 -6.59
N LEU A 55 -14.99 -9.32 -5.83
CA LEU A 55 -15.14 -10.64 -5.20
C LEU A 55 -16.36 -10.74 -4.26
N ALA A 56 -16.84 -9.63 -3.70
CA ALA A 56 -18.03 -9.61 -2.85
C ALA A 56 -19.33 -9.97 -3.61
N GLU A 57 -19.35 -9.73 -4.92
CA GLU A 57 -20.48 -10.04 -5.81
C GLU A 57 -20.32 -11.39 -6.52
N ARG A 58 -19.22 -12.11 -6.25
CA ARG A 58 -18.95 -13.41 -6.86
C ARG A 58 -19.97 -14.43 -6.36
N THR A 59 -20.55 -15.16 -7.31
CA THR A 59 -21.32 -16.39 -7.07
C THR A 59 -20.67 -17.56 -7.80
N GLU A 60 -21.21 -18.76 -7.62
CA GLU A 60 -20.75 -19.95 -8.34
C GLU A 60 -20.98 -19.85 -9.86
N PHE A 61 -21.95 -19.02 -10.28
CA PHE A 61 -22.38 -18.87 -11.67
C PHE A 61 -22.12 -17.48 -12.25
N SER A 62 -21.64 -16.53 -11.45
CA SER A 62 -21.45 -15.15 -11.89
C SER A 62 -20.25 -14.47 -11.27
N GLN A 63 -19.63 -13.58 -12.05
CA GLN A 63 -18.54 -12.71 -11.61
C GLN A 63 -18.83 -11.29 -12.08
N VAL A 64 -18.54 -10.30 -11.23
CA VAL A 64 -18.70 -8.87 -11.55
C VAL A 64 -17.32 -8.24 -11.60
N PHE A 65 -17.06 -7.44 -12.62
CA PHE A 65 -15.79 -6.78 -12.83
C PHE A 65 -16.00 -5.27 -12.92
N ALA A 66 -15.18 -4.52 -12.18
CA ALA A 66 -15.00 -3.09 -12.41
C ALA A 66 -14.06 -2.92 -13.60
N GLU A 67 -14.40 -2.00 -14.50
CA GLU A 67 -13.57 -1.60 -15.63
C GLU A 67 -12.91 -0.24 -15.37
N PRO A 68 -11.74 0.06 -16.00
CA PRO A 68 -11.12 1.38 -15.95
C PRO A 68 -12.01 2.51 -16.45
N SER A 69 -13.04 2.17 -17.24
CA SER A 69 -14.09 3.10 -17.70
C SER A 69 -15.02 3.58 -16.57
N GLY A 70 -14.94 2.98 -15.37
CA GLY A 70 -15.87 3.19 -14.26
C GLY A 70 -17.16 2.38 -14.37
N ARG A 71 -17.31 1.53 -15.39
CA ARG A 71 -18.45 0.63 -15.56
C ARG A 71 -18.25 -0.69 -14.82
N PHE A 72 -19.36 -1.36 -14.55
CA PHE A 72 -19.36 -2.74 -14.09
C PHE A 72 -19.86 -3.67 -15.19
N VAL A 73 -19.19 -4.81 -15.34
CA VAL A 73 -19.58 -5.89 -16.26
C VAL A 73 -19.84 -7.15 -15.46
N MET A 74 -21.00 -7.77 -15.67
CA MET A 74 -21.33 -9.07 -15.10
C MET A 74 -21.22 -10.14 -16.16
N GLU A 75 -20.46 -11.19 -15.85
CA GLU A 75 -20.37 -12.40 -16.65
C GLU A 75 -21.08 -13.52 -15.92
N SER A 76 -21.87 -14.31 -16.64
CA SER A 76 -22.65 -15.41 -16.07
C SER A 76 -22.56 -16.67 -16.91
N THR A 77 -22.64 -17.83 -16.26
CA THR A 77 -22.51 -19.15 -16.88
C THR A 77 -23.65 -20.06 -16.46
N VAL A 78 -23.93 -21.07 -17.31
CA VAL A 78 -24.98 -22.07 -17.05
C VAL A 78 -24.50 -23.23 -16.18
N VAL A 79 -23.19 -23.36 -16.00
CA VAL A 79 -22.53 -24.32 -15.10
C VAL A 79 -21.64 -23.57 -14.10
N PRO A 80 -21.42 -24.09 -12.89
CA PRO A 80 -20.54 -23.45 -11.92
C PRO A 80 -19.13 -23.27 -12.44
N MET A 81 -18.57 -22.09 -12.21
CA MET A 81 -17.18 -21.78 -12.54
C MET A 81 -16.27 -21.98 -11.33
N HIS A 82 -16.81 -21.68 -10.15
CA HIS A 82 -16.15 -21.83 -8.85
C HIS A 82 -17.16 -22.38 -7.87
N VAL A 83 -16.68 -23.08 -6.84
CA VAL A 83 -17.53 -23.61 -5.77
C VAL A 83 -17.18 -22.92 -4.47
N ARG A 84 -18.20 -22.45 -3.73
CA ARG A 84 -18.00 -21.86 -2.41
C ARG A 84 -18.06 -22.94 -1.34
N HIS A 85 -16.99 -23.06 -0.56
CA HIS A 85 -16.93 -24.00 0.54
C HIS A 85 -17.60 -23.44 1.80
N ALA A 86 -17.91 -24.33 2.74
CA ALA A 86 -18.55 -23.98 4.01
C ALA A 86 -17.69 -23.04 4.88
N ASP A 87 -16.36 -23.10 4.72
CA ASP A 87 -15.40 -22.20 5.36
C ASP A 87 -15.27 -20.83 4.67
N GLY A 88 -16.00 -20.62 3.57
CA GLY A 88 -15.97 -19.40 2.76
C GLY A 88 -14.85 -19.34 1.73
N SER A 89 -14.00 -20.36 1.62
CA SER A 89 -13.01 -20.47 0.56
C SER A 89 -13.66 -20.82 -0.78
N TRP A 90 -12.94 -20.60 -1.87
CA TRP A 90 -13.38 -20.88 -3.23
C TRP A 90 -12.41 -21.85 -3.90
N SER A 91 -12.94 -22.81 -4.66
CA SER A 91 -12.17 -23.65 -5.57
C SER A 91 -12.65 -23.48 -7.01
N GLU A 92 -11.75 -23.60 -7.97
CA GLU A 92 -12.10 -23.64 -9.38
C GLU A 92 -12.78 -24.97 -9.72
N THR A 93 -13.83 -24.92 -10.53
CA THR A 93 -14.43 -26.11 -11.12
C THR A 93 -13.60 -26.53 -12.33
N ASP A 94 -13.20 -27.80 -12.37
CA ASP A 94 -12.59 -28.38 -13.56
C ASP A 94 -13.62 -28.37 -14.69
N ARG A 95 -13.33 -27.57 -15.71
CA ARG A 95 -14.19 -27.32 -16.87
C ARG A 95 -13.57 -27.83 -18.16
N ASP A 96 -12.37 -28.39 -18.09
CA ASP A 96 -11.65 -28.90 -19.26
C ASP A 96 -12.15 -30.31 -19.59
N CYS A 97 -13.42 -30.41 -20.01
CA CYS A 97 -13.90 -31.61 -20.68
C CYS A 97 -13.34 -31.63 -22.10
N GLN A 98 -12.24 -32.36 -22.32
CA GLN A 98 -11.73 -32.59 -23.67
C GLN A 98 -12.53 -33.68 -24.38
N GLU A 99 -13.09 -33.34 -25.54
CA GLU A 99 -13.76 -34.30 -26.42
C GLU A 99 -12.75 -34.94 -27.37
N ASN A 100 -12.16 -36.06 -26.94
CA ASN A 100 -11.21 -36.82 -27.75
C ASN A 100 -11.93 -37.96 -28.49
N GLY A 101 -12.79 -37.62 -29.45
CA GLY A 101 -13.35 -38.47 -30.53
C GLY A 101 -14.05 -39.81 -30.19
N VAL A 102 -13.90 -40.33 -28.98
CA VAL A 102 -14.32 -41.67 -28.53
C VAL A 102 -14.72 -41.67 -27.05
N THR A 103 -14.13 -40.81 -26.21
CA THR A 103 -14.47 -40.71 -24.78
C THR A 103 -14.44 -39.26 -24.31
N ARG A 104 -15.48 -38.82 -23.59
CA ARG A 104 -15.41 -37.58 -22.79
C ARG A 104 -14.67 -37.91 -21.50
N SER A 105 -13.51 -37.28 -21.30
CA SER A 105 -12.84 -37.28 -20.01
C SER A 105 -13.11 -35.93 -19.35
N CYS A 106 -13.87 -36.01 -18.27
CA CYS A 106 -13.97 -35.05 -17.18
C CYS A 106 -13.67 -35.90 -15.91
#